data_AF-A0A524HRU9-F1
#
_entry.id   AF-A0A524HRU9-F1
#
_cell.length_a   1.000
_cell.length_b   1.000
_cell.length_c   1.000
_cell.angle_alpha   90.00
_cell.angle_beta   90.00
_cell.angle_gamma   90.00
#
_symmetry.space_group_name_H-M   'P 1'
#
loop_
_entity.id
_entity.type
_entity.pdbx_description
1 polymer ?
#
loop_
_entity_poly.entity_id
_entity_poly.type
_entity_poly.pdbx_seq_one_letter_code
_entity_poly.pdbx_strand_id
1 'polypeptide(L)'
;MLDHVHKAPARISGALALVVISPLLAGCDPSPSDRFPGPWVEERSMAINRVLGSQNISGCENLVYRPSDVSNGPLDPRGDFLVYCSADGANWTAYIASPGLTRDRALNGPFEIYADIAPP
;
A
#
# COMPACT_ATOMS: atom_id res chain seq x y z
N MET A 1 7.41 61.34 29.95
CA MET A 1 8.62 62.15 30.09
C MET A 1 9.65 61.28 30.81
N LEU A 2 10.81 61.14 30.18
CA LEU A 2 12.08 60.50 30.57
C LEU A 2 12.41 60.61 32.10
N ASP A 3 13.18 59.78 32.80
CA ASP A 3 14.10 58.68 32.46
C ASP A 3 14.64 58.03 33.77
N HIS A 4 15.46 56.97 33.61
CA HIS A 4 16.54 56.49 34.51
C HIS A 4 16.16 55.54 35.68
N VAL A 5 16.89 54.46 36.03
CA VAL A 5 18.28 54.04 35.73
C VAL A 5 18.50 52.55 36.10
N HIS A 6 19.27 51.86 35.26
CA HIS A 6 20.19 50.72 35.47
C HIS A 6 19.88 49.56 36.44
N LYS A 7 19.92 48.33 35.90
CA LYS A 7 20.92 47.31 36.27
C LYS A 7 21.03 46.17 35.23
N ALA A 8 22.13 46.10 34.50
CA ALA A 8 22.72 44.83 34.03
C ALA A 8 23.77 44.41 35.09
N PRO A 9 24.34 43.18 35.13
CA PRO A 9 24.34 42.12 34.10
C PRO A 9 24.12 40.69 34.66
N ALA A 10 23.87 39.71 33.79
CA ALA A 10 24.32 38.34 34.05
C ALA A 10 24.47 37.59 32.72
N ARG A 11 25.73 37.40 32.32
CA ARG A 11 26.15 36.45 31.30
C ARG A 11 25.74 35.05 31.75
N ILE A 12 24.96 34.35 30.94
CA ILE A 12 24.94 32.88 30.98
C ILE A 12 25.27 32.40 29.58
N SER A 13 26.58 32.25 29.40
CA SER A 13 27.18 31.44 28.36
C SER A 13 26.71 30.01 28.58
N GLY A 14 26.01 29.45 27.59
CA GLY A 14 25.46 28.11 27.67
C GLY A 14 24.64 27.83 26.42
N ALA A 15 25.32 27.67 25.29
CA ALA A 15 24.71 27.03 24.14
C ALA A 15 24.45 25.56 24.52
N LEU A 16 23.33 25.28 25.21
CA LEU A 16 22.78 23.94 25.28
C LEU A 16 22.19 23.65 23.91
N ALA A 17 23.03 23.16 22.99
CA ALA A 17 22.56 22.51 21.79
C ALA A 17 21.79 21.25 22.22
N LEU A 18 20.47 21.37 22.36
CA LEU A 18 19.58 20.22 22.39
C LEU A 18 19.70 19.54 21.03
N VAL A 19 20.62 18.58 20.94
CA VAL A 19 20.61 17.59 19.89
C VAL A 19 19.38 16.73 20.14
N VAL A 20 18.26 17.13 19.54
CA VAL A 20 17.07 16.29 19.45
C VAL A 20 17.47 15.15 18.51
N ILE A 21 17.94 14.05 19.10
CA ILE A 21 18.10 12.79 18.39
C ILE A 21 16.68 12.31 18.13
N SER A 22 16.08 12.79 17.05
CA SER A 22 14.83 12.21 16.55
C SER A 22 15.14 10.75 16.19
N PRO A 23 14.53 9.76 16.87
CA PRO A 23 14.63 8.41 16.37
C PRO A 23 13.99 8.42 14.99
N LEU A 24 14.76 8.05 13.96
CA LEU A 24 14.17 7.66 12.69
C LEU A 24 13.23 6.51 13.04
N LEU A 25 11.93 6.81 13.07
CA LEU A 25 10.88 5.82 12.89
C LEU A 25 11.09 5.30 11.46
N ALA A 26 12.01 4.35 11.31
CA ALA A 26 12.03 3.46 10.17
C ALA A 26 10.72 2.67 10.28
N GLY A 27 9.65 3.22 9.71
CA GLY A 27 8.43 2.48 9.48
C GLY A 27 8.82 1.28 8.64
N CYS A 28 8.71 0.09 9.21
CA CYS A 28 8.80 -1.12 8.43
C CYS A 28 7.53 -1.13 7.59
N ASP A 29 7.62 -0.72 6.33
CA ASP A 29 6.49 -0.87 5.41
C ASP A 29 6.14 -2.37 5.37
N PRO A 30 4.86 -2.73 5.57
CA PRO A 30 4.45 -4.12 5.57
C PRO A 30 4.77 -4.75 4.20
N SER A 31 5.28 -5.97 4.21
CA SER A 31 5.56 -6.70 2.98
C SER A 31 4.25 -6.99 2.21
N PRO A 32 4.31 -7.25 0.90
CA PRO A 32 3.14 -7.67 0.15
C PRO A 32 2.42 -8.88 0.77
N SER A 33 3.18 -9.85 1.29
CA SER A 33 2.61 -11.01 1.98
C SER A 33 1.93 -10.67 3.31
N ASP A 34 2.40 -9.65 4.03
CA ASP A 34 1.70 -9.12 5.22
C ASP A 34 0.38 -8.45 4.84
N ARG A 35 0.38 -7.65 3.76
CA ARG A 35 -0.81 -6.91 3.31
C ARG A 35 -1.85 -7.81 2.65
N PHE A 36 -1.45 -8.89 1.99
CA PHE A 36 -2.34 -9.84 1.29
C PHE A 36 -2.16 -11.26 1.85
N PRO A 37 -2.56 -11.48 3.11
CA PRO A 37 -2.34 -12.75 3.78
C PRO A 37 -3.29 -13.83 3.25
N GLY A 38 -2.97 -15.09 3.57
CA GLY A 38 -3.84 -16.23 3.31
C GLY A 38 -3.58 -16.94 1.98
N PRO A 39 -4.41 -17.93 1.62
CA PRO A 39 -4.23 -18.71 0.39
C PRO A 39 -4.70 -17.96 -0.85
N TRP A 40 -4.25 -18.42 -2.02
CA TRP A 40 -4.80 -17.99 -3.31
C TRP A 40 -6.24 -18.44 -3.48
N VAL A 41 -7.07 -17.54 -4.02
CA VAL A 41 -8.45 -17.84 -4.42
C VAL A 41 -8.52 -17.89 -5.94
N GLU A 42 -9.03 -19.01 -6.46
CA GLU A 42 -9.18 -19.26 -7.91
C GLU A 42 -10.62 -19.02 -8.40
N GLU A 43 -11.58 -18.84 -7.47
CA GLU A 43 -12.98 -18.63 -7.81
C GLU A 43 -13.19 -17.29 -8.53
N ARG A 44 -14.03 -17.28 -9.56
CA ARG A 44 -14.27 -16.09 -10.37
C ARG A 44 -14.98 -14.98 -9.57
N SER A 45 -14.24 -13.94 -9.17
CA SER A 45 -14.81 -12.73 -8.57
C SER A 45 -15.36 -11.78 -9.65
N MET A 46 -16.68 -11.55 -9.65
CA MET A 46 -17.32 -10.57 -10.55
C MET A 46 -16.81 -9.14 -10.31
N ALA A 47 -16.42 -8.80 -9.08
CA ALA A 47 -15.91 -7.47 -8.74
C ALA A 47 -14.55 -7.22 -9.39
N ILE A 48 -13.62 -8.18 -9.28
CA ILE A 48 -12.29 -8.10 -9.90
C ILE A 48 -12.41 -8.07 -11.42
N ASN A 49 -13.23 -8.93 -12.02
CA ASN A 49 -13.43 -8.95 -13.47
C ASN A 49 -14.01 -7.63 -13.99
N ARG A 50 -14.91 -6.99 -13.25
CA ARG A 50 -15.43 -5.67 -13.60
C ARG A 50 -14.32 -4.63 -13.63
N VAL A 51 -13.44 -4.62 -12.62
CA VAL A 51 -12.31 -3.70 -12.55
C VAL A 51 -11.38 -3.90 -13.76
N LEU A 52 -10.91 -5.14 -13.98
CA LEU A 52 -10.02 -5.50 -15.09
C LEU A 52 -10.64 -5.13 -16.44
N GLY A 53 -11.89 -5.53 -16.67
CA GLY A 53 -12.62 -5.22 -17.90
C GLY A 53 -12.83 -3.72 -18.11
N SER A 54 -13.08 -2.96 -17.05
CA SER A 54 -13.21 -1.50 -17.15
C SER A 54 -11.91 -0.81 -17.60
N GLN A 55 -10.76 -1.44 -17.36
CA GLN A 55 -9.45 -0.97 -17.78
C GLN A 55 -8.94 -1.64 -19.07
N ASN A 56 -9.80 -2.41 -19.74
CA ASN A 56 -9.46 -3.19 -20.94
C ASN A 56 -8.27 -4.13 -20.74
N ILE A 57 -8.06 -4.64 -19.53
CA ILE A 57 -7.06 -5.68 -19.30
C ILE A 57 -7.57 -6.97 -19.96
N SER A 58 -6.73 -7.54 -20.82
CA SER A 58 -6.99 -8.77 -21.56
C SER A 58 -5.90 -9.81 -21.24
N GLY A 59 -6.09 -11.06 -21.71
CA GLY A 59 -5.12 -12.13 -21.47
C GLY A 59 -5.08 -12.64 -20.03
N CYS A 60 -6.18 -12.51 -19.28
CA CYS A 60 -6.32 -13.11 -17.94
C CYS A 60 -7.15 -14.38 -18.00
N GLU A 61 -6.66 -15.40 -18.72
CA GLU A 61 -7.32 -16.72 -18.79
C GLU A 61 -7.19 -17.46 -17.46
N ASN A 62 -6.03 -17.28 -16.81
CA ASN A 62 -5.75 -17.73 -15.46
C ASN A 62 -5.73 -16.50 -14.55
N LEU A 63 -6.58 -16.53 -13.52
CA LEU A 63 -6.70 -15.43 -12.56
C LEU A 63 -6.77 -16.02 -11.16
N VAL A 64 -5.88 -15.56 -10.29
CA VAL A 64 -5.88 -15.87 -8.87
C VAL A 64 -5.74 -14.60 -8.07
N TYR A 65 -6.28 -14.56 -6.87
CA TYR A 65 -6.21 -13.36 -6.04
C TYR A 65 -6.12 -13.66 -4.55
N ARG A 66 -5.66 -12.66 -3.79
CA ARG A 66 -5.75 -12.61 -2.33
C ARG A 66 -6.38 -11.31 -1.87
N PRO A 67 -7.34 -11.34 -0.93
CA PRO A 67 -7.87 -10.14 -0.31
C PRO A 67 -6.81 -9.48 0.59
N SER A 68 -6.86 -8.16 0.71
CA SER A 68 -6.02 -7.44 1.67
C SER A 68 -6.47 -7.73 3.10
N ASP A 69 -5.52 -7.76 4.03
CA ASP A 69 -5.72 -7.85 5.48
C ASP A 69 -6.65 -6.79 6.07
N VAL A 70 -6.70 -5.60 5.47
CA VAL A 70 -7.60 -4.51 5.88
C VAL A 70 -9.03 -4.62 5.31
N SER A 71 -9.28 -5.60 4.43
CA SER A 71 -10.61 -5.86 3.89
C SER A 71 -11.37 -6.81 4.82
N ASN A 72 -12.71 -6.79 4.84
CA ASN A 72 -13.51 -7.71 5.67
C ASN A 72 -13.50 -9.18 5.13
N GLY A 73 -12.39 -9.62 4.57
CA GLY A 73 -12.20 -10.92 3.93
C GLY A 73 -12.63 -10.97 2.46
N PRO A 74 -12.58 -12.16 1.82
CA PRO A 74 -12.91 -12.36 0.41
C PRO A 74 -14.40 -12.10 0.08
N LEU A 75 -15.24 -11.95 1.10
CA LEU A 75 -16.67 -11.65 0.97
C LEU A 75 -16.96 -10.15 0.86
N ASP A 76 -15.99 -9.26 1.11
CA ASP A 76 -16.18 -7.82 0.92
C ASP A 76 -15.81 -7.41 -0.51
N PRO A 77 -16.79 -7.17 -1.40
CA PRO A 77 -16.49 -6.86 -2.79
C PRO A 77 -15.85 -5.48 -2.99
N ARG A 78 -15.73 -4.67 -1.92
CA ARG A 78 -15.14 -3.33 -1.97
C ARG A 78 -13.68 -3.30 -1.52
N GLY A 79 -13.16 -4.40 -1.00
CA GLY A 79 -11.79 -4.53 -0.51
C GLY A 79 -10.74 -4.39 -1.61
N ASP A 80 -9.48 -4.26 -1.19
CA ASP A 80 -8.34 -4.35 -2.10
C ASP A 80 -7.96 -5.82 -2.31
N PHE A 81 -7.61 -6.16 -3.55
CA PHE A 81 -7.21 -7.51 -3.92
C PHE A 81 -5.87 -7.47 -4.66
N LEU A 82 -4.91 -8.29 -4.22
CA LEU A 82 -3.77 -8.64 -5.06
C LEU A 82 -4.26 -9.64 -6.09
N VAL A 83 -4.09 -9.33 -7.38
CA VAL A 83 -4.55 -10.15 -8.49
C VAL A 83 -3.36 -10.51 -9.34
N TYR A 84 -3.16 -11.81 -9.54
CA TYR A 84 -2.23 -12.34 -10.55
C TYR A 84 -3.02 -12.83 -11.74
N CYS A 85 -2.64 -12.32 -12.91
CA CYS A 85 -3.27 -12.59 -14.19
C CYS A 85 -2.24 -13.19 -15.14
N SER A 86 -2.62 -14.26 -15.83
CA SER A 86 -1.79 -14.90 -16.84
C SER A 86 -2.64 -15.41 -18.01
N ALA A 87 -2.11 -15.29 -19.22
CA ALA A 87 -2.75 -15.82 -20.42
C ALA A 87 -2.51 -17.33 -20.57
N ASP A 88 -1.36 -17.81 -20.09
CA ASP A 88 -0.87 -19.18 -20.33
C ASP A 88 -0.67 -19.99 -19.03
N GLY A 89 -0.84 -19.35 -17.87
CA GLY A 89 -0.62 -19.96 -16.55
C GLY A 89 0.86 -20.02 -16.16
N ALA A 90 1.77 -19.49 -16.99
CA ALA A 90 3.21 -19.52 -16.75
C ALA A 90 3.80 -18.11 -16.59
N ASN A 91 3.34 -17.16 -17.40
CA ASN A 91 3.79 -15.77 -17.38
C ASN A 91 2.74 -14.93 -16.66
N TRP A 92 3.04 -14.58 -15.41
CA TRP A 92 2.12 -13.87 -14.53
C TRP A 92 2.42 -12.37 -14.49
N THR A 93 1.35 -11.58 -14.41
CA THR A 93 1.41 -10.13 -14.17
C THR A 93 0.60 -9.79 -12.91
N ALA A 94 1.16 -8.91 -12.08
CA ALA A 94 0.55 -8.51 -10.83
C ALA A 94 -0.25 -7.20 -10.96
N TYR A 95 -1.39 -7.14 -10.29
CA TYR A 95 -2.23 -5.95 -10.16
C TYR A 95 -2.79 -5.83 -8.75
N ILE A 96 -3.16 -4.62 -8.34
CA ILE A 96 -4.01 -4.39 -7.18
C ILE A 96 -5.36 -3.87 -7.68
N ALA A 97 -6.41 -4.65 -7.48
CA ALA A 97 -7.78 -4.29 -7.82
C ALA A 97 -8.52 -3.77 -6.58
N SER A 98 -9.11 -2.59 -6.69
CA SER A 98 -9.86 -1.90 -5.64
C SER A 98 -11.27 -1.57 -6.14
N PRO A 99 -12.21 -2.53 -6.17
CA PRO A 99 -13.52 -2.34 -6.79
C PRO A 99 -14.41 -1.29 -6.08
N GLY A 100 -14.07 -0.90 -4.85
CA GLY A 100 -14.72 0.19 -4.14
C GLY A 100 -14.36 1.59 -4.65
N LEU A 101 -13.37 1.73 -5.52
CA LEU A 101 -12.91 3.01 -6.05
C LEU A 101 -13.52 3.35 -7.42
N THR A 102 -13.37 4.61 -7.83
CA THR A 102 -13.73 5.07 -9.18
C THR A 102 -12.89 4.36 -10.24
N ARG A 103 -13.44 4.19 -11.45
CA ARG A 103 -12.83 3.43 -12.55
C ARG A 103 -11.34 3.77 -12.72
N ASP A 104 -10.99 5.04 -12.80
CA ASP A 104 -9.64 5.58 -13.00
C ASP A 104 -8.62 5.21 -11.90
N ARG A 105 -9.09 4.78 -10.72
CA ARG A 105 -8.25 4.39 -9.58
C ARG A 105 -8.47 2.95 -9.12
N ALA A 106 -9.45 2.26 -9.71
CA ALA A 106 -9.85 0.93 -9.29
C ALA A 106 -8.80 -0.14 -9.61
N LEU A 107 -7.79 0.17 -10.44
CA LEU A 107 -6.71 -0.75 -10.78
C LEU A 107 -5.36 -0.06 -10.68
N ASN A 108 -4.44 -0.66 -9.94
CA ASN A 108 -3.03 -0.26 -9.91
C ASN A 108 -2.16 -1.39 -10.47
N GLY A 109 -1.11 -1.02 -11.19
CA GLY A 109 -0.23 -1.94 -11.91
C GLY A 109 -0.15 -1.61 -13.41
N PRO A 110 0.49 -2.46 -14.21
CA PRO A 110 1.07 -3.75 -13.84
C PRO A 110 2.28 -3.63 -12.91
N PHE A 111 2.50 -4.66 -12.09
CA PHE A 111 3.68 -4.83 -11.24
C PHE A 111 4.42 -6.11 -11.60
N GLU A 112 5.69 -6.18 -11.18
CA GLU A 112 6.43 -7.44 -11.13
C GLU A 112 5.82 -8.39 -10.08
N ILE A 113 6.11 -9.69 -10.23
CA ILE A 113 5.72 -10.68 -9.24
C ILE A 113 6.47 -10.44 -7.94
N TYR A 114 5.72 -10.43 -6.83
CA TYR A 114 6.27 -10.24 -5.51
C TYR A 114 6.93 -11.56 -5.05
N ALA A 115 8.21 -11.49 -4.70
CA ALA A 115 9.02 -12.67 -4.39
C ALA A 115 8.52 -13.43 -3.15
N ASP A 116 7.91 -12.74 -2.19
CA ASP A 116 7.39 -13.28 -0.94
C ASP A 116 5.95 -13.82 -1.05
N ILE A 117 5.28 -13.61 -2.19
CA ILE A 117 3.91 -14.05 -2.46
C ILE A 117 3.79 -14.47 -3.93
N ALA A 118 4.49 -15.54 -4.30
CA ALA A 118 4.48 -16.07 -5.65
C ALA A 118 3.09 -16.62 -6.08
N PRO A 119 2.77 -16.61 -7.40
CA PRO A 119 1.60 -17.29 -7.94
C PRO A 119 1.63 -18.79 -7.59
N PRO A 120 0.45 -19.45 -7.54
CA PRO A 120 0.36 -20.88 -7.29
C PRO A 120 0.98 -21.73 -8.41
#